data_AF-A0A8S3KCU1-F1
#
_entry.id   AF-A0A8S3KCU1-F1
#
_cell.length_a   1.000
_cell.length_b   1.000
_cell.length_c   1.000
_cell.angle_alpha   90.00
_cell.angle_beta   90.00
_cell.angle_gamma   90.00
#
_symmetry.space_group_name_H-M   'P 1'
#
loop_
_entity.id
_entity.type
_entity.pdbx_description
1 polymer ?
#
loop_
_entity_poly.entity_id
_entity_poly.type
_entity_poly.pdbx_seq_one_letter_code
_entity_poly.pdbx_strand_id
1 'polypeptide(L)'
;MTFKLEELPSELLWLILEYIPPMDLFRAFFNLNQRFDKILRLLHYRFNLSYINRNQFGYFLNTILPNIEHNWIESLYIDDISDRIYSINAFKSLKSLTIHHLRTENIVSLANDILVELKNLNSLRLYSEFELQ
;
A
#
# COMPACT_ATOMS: atom_id res chain seq x y z
N MET A 1 19.00 -28.09 16.06
CA MET A 1 19.71 -27.13 15.20
C MET A 1 18.73 -25.99 14.92
N THR A 2 18.93 -24.83 15.54
CA THR A 2 18.03 -23.68 15.39
C THR A 2 18.52 -22.86 14.21
N PHE A 3 17.73 -22.85 13.13
CA PHE A 3 18.02 -22.04 11.95
C PHE A 3 17.66 -20.59 12.24
N LYS A 4 18.60 -19.66 12.05
CA LYS A 4 18.32 -18.22 12.20
C LYS A 4 18.02 -17.63 10.82
N LEU A 5 16.89 -16.93 10.72
CA LEU A 5 16.48 -16.23 9.51
C LEU A 5 17.58 -15.28 9.00
N GLU A 6 18.30 -14.63 9.91
CA GLU A 6 19.39 -13.68 9.63
C GLU A 6 20.60 -14.30 8.91
N GLU A 7 20.76 -15.62 8.96
CA GLU A 7 21.87 -16.34 8.33
C GLU A 7 21.59 -16.68 6.85
N LEU A 8 20.35 -16.52 6.39
CA LEU A 8 20.00 -16.72 4.98
C LEU A 8 20.71 -15.70 4.08
N PRO A 9 21.10 -16.07 2.85
CA PRO A 9 21.44 -15.14 1.77
C PRO A 9 20.30 -14.15 1.47
N SER A 10 20.66 -12.96 0.97
CA SER A 10 19.68 -11.87 0.78
C SER A 10 18.65 -12.22 -0.28
N GLU A 11 19.02 -13.04 -1.25
CA GLU A 11 18.18 -13.54 -2.34
C GLU A 11 17.09 -14.46 -1.80
N LEU A 12 17.43 -15.35 -0.84
CA LEU A 12 16.46 -16.23 -0.20
C LEU A 12 15.55 -15.46 0.75
N LEU A 13 16.10 -14.48 1.48
CA LEU A 13 15.27 -13.58 2.30
C LEU A 13 14.28 -12.82 1.44
N TRP A 14 14.74 -12.19 0.37
CA TRP A 14 13.89 -11.46 -0.57
C TRP A 14 12.74 -12.35 -1.08
N LEU A 15 13.05 -13.58 -1.51
CA LEU A 15 12.06 -14.54 -1.99
C LEU A 15 11.02 -14.89 -0.92
N ILE A 16 11.45 -15.15 0.31
CA ILE A 16 10.52 -15.49 1.42
C ILE A 16 9.63 -14.30 1.77
N LEU A 17 10.24 -13.10 1.86
CA LEU A 17 9.56 -11.89 2.27
C LEU A 17 8.51 -11.41 1.24
N GLU A 18 8.70 -11.71 -0.05
CA GLU A 18 7.72 -11.40 -1.10
C GLU A 18 6.34 -12.08 -0.87
N TYR A 19 6.31 -13.22 -0.16
CA TYR A 19 5.07 -13.91 0.18
C TYR A 19 4.37 -13.39 1.43
N ILE A 20 4.99 -12.47 2.17
CA ILE A 20 4.42 -11.91 3.40
C ILE A 20 3.61 -10.66 3.04
N PRO A 21 2.36 -10.52 3.54
CA PRO A 21 1.60 -9.30 3.36
C PRO A 21 2.40 -8.07 3.80
N PRO A 22 2.45 -6.98 3.01
CA PRO A 22 3.34 -5.86 3.30
C PRO A 22 3.16 -5.26 4.70
N MET A 23 1.93 -5.20 5.22
CA MET A 23 1.72 -4.68 6.58
C MET A 23 2.38 -5.54 7.66
N ASP A 24 2.33 -6.87 7.52
CA ASP A 24 2.97 -7.79 8.47
C ASP A 24 4.49 -7.77 8.31
N LEU A 25 4.95 -7.64 7.07
CA LEU A 25 6.35 -7.49 6.72
C LEU A 25 6.98 -6.26 7.41
N PHE A 26 6.39 -5.08 7.23
CA PHE A 26 6.87 -3.87 7.88
C PHE A 26 6.77 -3.97 9.40
N ARG A 27 5.69 -4.54 9.93
CA ARG A 27 5.56 -4.72 11.38
C ARG A 27 6.66 -5.59 11.98
N ALA A 28 7.12 -6.61 11.26
CA ALA A 28 8.12 -7.57 11.75
C ALA A 28 9.57 -7.12 11.49
N PHE A 29 9.84 -6.50 10.34
CA PHE A 29 11.20 -6.30 9.84
C PHE A 29 11.64 -4.84 9.71
N PHE A 30 10.72 -3.88 9.78
CA PHE A 30 11.06 -2.47 9.64
C PHE A 30 11.92 -2.00 10.81
N ASN A 31 13.06 -1.35 10.51
CA ASN A 31 14.06 -0.91 11.48
C ASN A 31 14.64 -2.05 12.34
N LEU A 32 14.48 -3.32 11.92
CA LEU A 32 15.07 -4.45 12.65
C LEU A 32 16.60 -4.42 12.55
N ASN A 33 17.11 -4.20 11.34
CA ASN A 33 18.50 -3.86 11.05
C ASN A 33 18.64 -3.35 9.60
N GLN A 34 19.80 -2.76 9.30
CA GLN A 34 20.08 -2.20 7.97
C GLN A 34 19.93 -3.19 6.81
N ARG A 35 20.12 -4.48 7.06
CA ARG A 35 20.01 -5.50 6.01
C ARG A 35 18.55 -5.69 5.61
N PHE A 36 17.65 -5.86 6.58
CA PHE A 36 16.23 -5.96 6.30
C PHE A 36 15.69 -4.67 5.69
N ASP A 37 16.09 -3.49 6.19
CA ASP A 37 15.66 -2.22 5.60
C ASP A 37 16.05 -2.09 4.12
N LYS A 38 17.22 -2.61 3.73
CA LYS A 38 17.64 -2.66 2.31
C LYS A 38 16.78 -3.61 1.49
N ILE A 39 16.42 -4.78 2.04
CA ILE A 39 15.57 -5.75 1.35
C ILE A 39 14.14 -5.20 1.21
N LEU A 40 13.59 -4.60 2.28
CA LEU A 40 12.31 -3.88 2.26
C LEU A 40 12.33 -2.72 1.27
N ARG A 41 13.50 -2.10 1.09
CA ARG A 41 13.89 -1.31 -0.08
C ARG A 41 13.27 -1.93 -1.34
N LEU A 42 13.93 -2.97 -1.82
CA LEU A 42 13.84 -3.52 -3.18
C LEU A 42 12.56 -4.31 -3.53
N LEU A 43 11.59 -4.42 -2.62
CA LEU A 43 10.39 -5.23 -2.85
C LEU A 43 9.32 -4.43 -3.60
N HIS A 44 8.65 -5.10 -4.54
CA HIS A 44 7.46 -4.57 -5.19
C HIS A 44 6.24 -4.86 -4.32
N TYR A 45 5.48 -3.82 -4.00
CA TYR A 45 4.41 -3.88 -3.03
C TYR A 45 3.03 -3.82 -3.65
N ARG A 46 2.15 -4.67 -3.10
CA ARG A 46 0.71 -4.63 -3.29
C ARG A 46 0.05 -4.43 -1.93
N PHE A 47 -0.37 -3.21 -1.63
CA PHE A 47 -0.92 -2.87 -0.34
C PHE A 47 -2.43 -3.05 -0.31
N ASN A 48 -2.92 -3.90 0.60
CA ASN A 48 -4.32 -3.93 0.98
C ASN A 48 -4.52 -3.19 2.31
N LEU A 49 -5.08 -1.99 2.23
CA LEU A 49 -5.37 -1.11 3.37
C LEU A 49 -6.88 -0.95 3.59
N SER A 50 -7.72 -1.76 2.94
CA SER A 50 -9.17 -1.66 3.05
C SER A 50 -9.66 -1.97 4.48
N TYR A 51 -9.02 -2.90 5.17
CA TYR A 51 -9.49 -3.41 6.47
C TYR A 51 -8.63 -3.00 7.67
N ILE A 52 -7.75 -2.01 7.51
CA ILE A 52 -6.94 -1.50 8.64
C ILE A 52 -7.63 -0.32 9.30
N ASN A 53 -7.45 -0.17 10.61
CA ASN A 53 -8.04 0.94 11.37
C ASN A 53 -7.30 2.26 11.13
N ARG A 54 -7.87 3.38 11.61
CA ARG A 54 -7.30 4.73 11.44
C ARG A 54 -5.87 4.86 11.96
N ASN A 55 -5.54 4.23 13.09
CA ASN A 55 -4.21 4.30 13.69
C ASN A 55 -3.18 3.54 12.83
N GLN A 56 -3.54 2.35 12.37
CA GLN A 56 -2.71 1.56 11.46
C GLN A 56 -2.50 2.27 10.11
N PHE A 57 -3.55 2.91 9.60
CA PHE A 57 -3.46 3.70 8.37
C PHE A 57 -2.54 4.92 8.55
N GLY A 58 -2.67 5.64 9.66
CA GLY A 58 -1.78 6.76 10.00
C GLY A 58 -0.33 6.32 10.18
N TYR A 59 -0.10 5.18 10.85
CA TYR A 59 1.24 4.59 10.97
C TYR A 59 1.81 4.22 9.59
N PHE A 60 1.00 3.63 8.72
CA PHE A 60 1.42 3.33 7.36
C PHE A 60 1.85 4.60 6.60
N LEU A 61 1.00 5.63 6.56
CA LEU A 61 1.29 6.87 5.82
C LEU A 61 2.51 7.62 6.37
N ASN A 62 2.66 7.68 7.69
CA ASN A 62 3.68 8.54 8.31
C ASN A 62 5.00 7.81 8.61
N THR A 63 4.99 6.49 8.68
CA THR A 63 6.16 5.70 9.08
C THR A 63 6.62 4.73 8.01
N ILE A 64 5.69 3.97 7.42
CA ILE A 64 6.04 2.96 6.41
C ILE A 64 6.29 3.62 5.05
N LEU A 65 5.31 4.37 4.55
CA LEU A 65 5.32 4.94 3.20
C LEU A 65 6.57 5.79 2.88
N PRO A 66 7.09 6.66 3.77
CA PRO A 66 8.29 7.44 3.50
C PRO A 66 9.56 6.59 3.32
N ASN A 67 9.52 5.33 3.76
CA ASN A 67 10.63 4.38 3.66
C ASN A 67 10.47 3.41 2.48
N ILE A 68 9.47 3.60 1.64
CA ILE A 68 9.27 2.85 0.41
C ILE A 68 9.53 3.77 -0.76
N GLU A 69 10.30 3.32 -1.75
CA GLU A 69 10.38 4.06 -3.00
C GLU A 69 9.02 3.95 -3.70
N HIS A 70 8.35 5.10 -3.90
CA HIS A 70 6.99 5.13 -4.45
C HIS A 70 6.84 4.27 -5.70
N ASN A 71 7.85 4.23 -6.58
CA ASN A 71 7.88 3.44 -7.81
C ASN A 71 7.64 1.94 -7.63
N TRP A 72 7.82 1.42 -6.42
CA TRP A 72 7.61 0.01 -6.11
C TRP A 72 6.22 -0.31 -5.56
N ILE A 73 5.35 0.68 -5.36
CA ILE A 73 3.95 0.46 -4.99
C ILE A 73 3.11 0.32 -6.25
N GLU A 74 2.83 -0.91 -6.65
CA GLU A 74 2.16 -1.20 -7.92
C GLU A 74 0.63 -1.26 -7.79
N SER A 75 0.15 -1.74 -6.64
CA SER A 75 -1.28 -1.95 -6.41
C SER A 75 -1.69 -1.47 -5.03
N LEU A 76 -2.81 -0.76 -4.97
CA LEU A 76 -3.38 -0.25 -3.74
C LEU A 76 -4.87 -0.60 -3.66
N TYR A 77 -5.26 -1.21 -2.54
CA TYR A 77 -6.64 -1.43 -2.17
C TYR A 77 -6.93 -0.57 -0.95
N ILE A 78 -7.90 0.33 -1.06
CA ILE A 78 -8.35 1.17 0.05
C ILE A 78 -9.85 0.99 0.29
N ASP A 79 -10.29 1.60 1.38
CA ASP A 79 -11.68 1.79 1.73
C ASP A 79 -11.90 3.29 1.96
N ASP A 80 -12.99 3.86 1.43
CA ASP A 80 -13.31 5.28 1.51
C ASP A 80 -14.21 5.67 2.71
N ILE A 81 -14.40 4.77 3.69
CA ILE A 81 -15.15 5.04 4.93
C ILE A 81 -14.52 6.18 5.79
N SER A 82 -13.33 6.68 5.46
CA SER A 82 -12.67 7.76 6.21
C SER A 82 -11.87 8.72 5.33
N ASP A 83 -12.42 9.11 4.18
CA ASP A 83 -11.80 10.07 3.25
C ASP A 83 -10.39 9.64 2.80
N ARG A 84 -10.11 8.33 2.80
CA ARG A 84 -8.78 7.81 2.49
C ARG A 84 -8.41 8.05 1.04
N ILE A 85 -9.39 8.32 0.17
CA ILE A 85 -9.14 8.62 -1.23
C ILE A 85 -8.15 9.78 -1.42
N TYR A 86 -8.14 10.78 -0.53
CA TYR A 86 -7.23 11.93 -0.66
C TYR A 86 -5.76 11.57 -0.38
N SER A 87 -5.50 10.41 0.24
CA SER A 87 -4.14 9.90 0.40
C SER A 87 -3.59 9.22 -0.85
N ILE A 88 -4.43 8.90 -1.85
CA ILE A 88 -4.02 8.21 -3.08
C ILE A 88 -2.96 9.01 -3.85
N ASN A 89 -2.98 10.34 -3.75
CA ASN A 89 -2.02 11.22 -4.41
C ASN A 89 -0.56 10.98 -3.98
N ALA A 90 -0.34 10.28 -2.86
CA ALA A 90 0.99 9.85 -2.42
C ALA A 90 1.56 8.68 -3.25
N PHE A 91 0.78 8.08 -4.17
CA PHE A 91 1.15 6.88 -4.91
C PHE A 91 1.13 7.10 -6.44
N LYS A 92 2.02 7.97 -6.94
CA LYS A 92 2.04 8.43 -8.34
C LYS A 92 2.36 7.35 -9.39
N SER A 93 2.92 6.24 -8.96
CA SER A 93 3.36 5.09 -9.77
C SER A 93 2.36 3.93 -9.77
N LEU A 94 1.18 4.10 -9.17
CA LEU A 94 0.17 3.04 -9.11
C LEU A 94 -0.21 2.55 -10.51
N LYS A 95 -0.20 1.23 -10.67
CA LYS A 95 -0.70 0.52 -11.84
C LYS A 95 -2.12 0.03 -11.63
N SER A 96 -2.49 -0.29 -10.39
CA SER A 96 -3.82 -0.77 -10.02
C SER A 96 -4.32 -0.07 -8.75
N LEU A 97 -5.57 0.39 -8.80
CA LEU A 97 -6.27 1.01 -7.69
C LEU A 97 -7.62 0.33 -7.52
N THR A 98 -7.90 -0.11 -6.30
CA THR A 98 -9.21 -0.62 -5.89
C THR A 98 -9.73 0.21 -4.73
N ILE A 99 -10.93 0.75 -4.86
CA ILE A 99 -11.60 1.54 -3.81
C ILE A 99 -12.87 0.82 -3.42
N HIS A 100 -12.96 0.41 -2.14
CA HIS A 100 -14.19 -0.12 -1.54
C HIS A 100 -14.95 1.00 -0.85
N HIS A 101 -16.28 0.86 -0.80
CA HIS A 101 -17.20 1.80 -0.17
C HIS A 101 -16.98 3.26 -0.62
N LEU A 102 -16.69 3.48 -1.91
CA LEU A 102 -16.51 4.83 -2.46
C LEU A 102 -17.81 5.61 -2.26
N ARG A 103 -17.72 6.73 -1.54
CA ARG A 103 -18.88 7.57 -1.25
C ARG A 103 -19.25 8.45 -2.43
N THR A 104 -20.55 8.72 -2.60
CA THR A 104 -21.07 9.51 -3.73
C THR A 104 -20.44 10.89 -3.78
N GLU A 105 -20.27 11.55 -2.63
CA GLU A 105 -19.66 12.90 -2.57
C GLU A 105 -18.21 12.94 -3.09
N ASN A 106 -17.53 11.80 -3.09
CA ASN A 106 -16.12 11.67 -3.42
C ASN A 106 -15.86 11.31 -4.89
N ILE A 107 -16.89 10.97 -5.66
CA ILE A 107 -16.76 10.62 -7.08
C ILE A 107 -16.16 11.76 -7.90
N VAL A 108 -16.62 12.99 -7.67
CA VAL A 108 -16.18 14.17 -8.43
C VAL A 108 -14.70 14.44 -8.18
N SER A 109 -14.27 14.45 -6.91
CA SER A 109 -12.85 14.61 -6.57
C SER A 109 -11.99 13.45 -7.06
N LEU A 110 -12.50 12.22 -7.01
CA LEU A 110 -11.80 11.07 -7.57
C LEU A 110 -11.53 11.28 -9.07
N ALA A 111 -12.57 11.61 -9.83
CA ALA A 111 -12.47 11.76 -11.28
C ALA A 111 -11.60 12.95 -11.71
N ASN A 112 -11.78 14.11 -11.07
CA ASN A 112 -11.20 15.36 -11.55
C ASN A 112 -9.84 15.68 -10.91
N ASP A 113 -9.60 15.23 -9.68
CA ASP A 113 -8.41 15.64 -8.92
C ASP A 113 -7.43 14.47 -8.75
N ILE A 114 -7.92 13.29 -8.37
CA ILE A 114 -7.06 12.16 -8.00
C ILE A 114 -6.62 11.37 -9.23
N LEU A 115 -7.56 10.92 -10.07
CA LEU A 115 -7.23 10.04 -11.21
C LEU A 115 -6.34 10.74 -12.25
N VAL A 116 -6.45 12.06 -12.38
CA VAL A 116 -5.63 12.87 -13.31
C VAL A 116 -4.14 12.82 -12.94
N GLU A 117 -3.81 12.68 -11.66
CA GLU A 117 -2.42 12.59 -11.16
C GLU A 117 -1.83 11.18 -11.31
N LEU A 118 -2.66 10.14 -11.48
CA LEU A 118 -2.24 8.73 -11.55
C LEU A 118 -1.93 8.29 -12.99
N LYS A 119 -0.91 8.89 -13.59
CA LYS A 119 -0.55 8.69 -15.01
C LYS A 119 -0.20 7.25 -15.42
N ASN A 120 0.16 6.41 -14.46
CA ASN A 120 0.55 5.01 -14.69
C ASN A 120 -0.57 4.01 -14.42
N LEU A 121 -1.78 4.49 -14.10
CA LEU A 121 -2.89 3.65 -13.69
C LEU A 121 -3.50 2.92 -14.89
N ASN A 122 -3.43 1.59 -14.86
CA ASN A 122 -3.93 0.73 -15.93
C ASN A 122 -5.20 -0.04 -15.52
N SER A 123 -5.49 -0.09 -14.22
CA SER A 123 -6.64 -0.81 -13.65
C SER A 123 -7.27 0.01 -12.54
N LEU A 124 -8.55 0.32 -12.68
CA LEU A 124 -9.37 0.95 -11.65
C LEU A 124 -10.56 0.05 -11.33
N ARG A 125 -10.78 -0.24 -10.04
CA ARG A 125 -11.97 -0.96 -9.56
C ARG A 125 -12.64 -0.13 -8.47
N LEU A 126 -13.91 0.19 -8.69
CA LEU A 126 -14.71 0.98 -7.76
C LEU A 126 -15.86 0.12 -7.27
N TYR A 127 -15.97 -0.01 -5.96
CA TYR A 127 -17.12 -0.65 -5.30
C TYR A 127 -17.80 0.41 -4.45
N SER A 128 -19.07 0.68 -4.76
CA SER A 128 -19.91 1.65 -4.07
C SER A 128 -21.29 1.07 -3.88
N GLU A 129 -21.93 1.49 -2.79
CA GLU A 129 -23.36 1.39 -2.59
C GLU A 129 -23.92 2.81 -2.70
N PHE A 130 -24.86 3.03 -3.61
CA PHE A 130 -25.48 4.32 -3.83
C PHE A 130 -26.90 4.30 -3.27
N GLU A 131 -27.19 5.19 -2.32
CA GLU A 131 -28.56 5.48 -1.93
C GLU A 131 -29.19 6.38 -3.00
N LEU A 132 -30.15 5.85 -3.74
CA LEU A 132 -30.95 6.63 -4.69
C LEU A 132 -32.06 7.34 -3.90
N GLN A 133 -31.99 8.68 -3.83
CA GLN A 133 -33.05 9.53 -3.29
C GLN A 133 -34.08 9.91 -4.35
#